data_AF-A0A255XLE7-F1
#
_entry.id   AF-A0A255XLE7-F1
#
_cell.length_a   1.000
_cell.length_b   1.000
_cell.length_c   1.000
_cell.angle_alpha   90.00
_cell.angle_beta   90.00
_cell.angle_gamma   90.00
#
_symmetry.space_group_name_H-M   'P 1'
#
loop_
_entity.id
_entity.type
_entity.pdbx_description
1 polymer ?
#
loop_
_entity_poly.entity_id
_entity_poly.type
_entity_poly.pdbx_seq_one_letter_code
_entity_poly.pdbx_strand_id
1 'polypeptide(L)'
;MSNIDTTAAIPVTRKHWFALLACLVFPPLGLFLLWRGPTYRRNKGVWEPVPRRDKLIITVLGLVVIGFQVSRIGGGKIDSLPFCDASATLRSLKGAVETSPAGRTQGLRLIEVEKPHETAWSPSEQVRLCAGDAVTNGATLPIQYRLRWLDQGKGRWLVEYQIN
;
A
#
# COMPACT_ATOMS: atom_id res chain seq x y z
N MET A 1 14.72 50.05 7.42
CA MET A 1 14.48 48.60 7.59
C MET A 1 14.26 48.36 9.07
N SER A 2 13.01 48.12 9.51
CA SER A 2 12.73 47.93 10.93
C SER A 2 13.24 46.58 11.39
N ASN A 3 14.25 46.58 12.27
CA ASN A 3 14.61 45.43 13.07
C ASN A 3 13.38 45.06 13.93
N ILE A 4 12.80 43.89 13.67
CA ILE A 4 11.77 43.32 14.54
C ILE A 4 12.52 42.63 15.69
N ASP A 5 12.96 43.43 16.66
CA ASP A 5 13.23 42.94 18.00
C ASP A 5 11.91 42.89 18.75
N THR A 6 11.31 41.70 18.77
CA THR A 6 10.51 41.25 19.91
C THR A 6 10.34 39.75 19.83
N THR A 7 10.66 39.09 20.93
CA THR A 7 10.27 37.75 21.35
C THR A 7 8.74 37.53 21.39
N ALA A 8 7.95 38.32 20.65
CA ALA A 8 6.50 38.25 20.56
C ALA A 8 6.08 37.18 19.54
N ALA A 9 5.81 35.99 20.09
CA ALA A 9 4.71 35.11 19.68
C ALA A 9 4.63 34.66 18.21
N ILE A 10 5.74 34.22 17.59
CA ILE A 10 5.60 33.37 16.40
C ILE A 10 4.98 32.03 16.85
N PRO A 11 3.76 31.69 16.41
CA PRO A 11 3.09 30.47 16.84
C PRO A 11 3.94 29.27 16.43
N VAL A 12 3.94 28.23 17.28
CA VAL A 12 4.77 27.03 17.07
C VAL A 12 4.55 26.43 15.68
N THR A 13 3.31 26.48 15.18
CA THR A 13 2.90 26.03 13.85
C THR A 13 3.57 26.75 12.68
N ARG A 14 4.18 27.93 12.91
CA ARG A 14 4.88 28.74 11.89
C ARG A 14 6.39 28.65 11.98
N LYS A 15 6.93 27.90 12.93
CA LYS A 15 8.37 27.64 13.02
C LYS A 15 8.76 26.58 11.98
N HIS A 16 9.87 26.81 11.27
CA HIS A 16 10.33 25.91 10.21
C HIS A 16 10.48 24.45 10.66
N TRP A 17 10.98 24.20 11.89
CA TRP A 17 11.13 22.85 12.44
C TRP A 17 9.78 22.14 12.63
N PHE A 18 8.72 22.86 13.00
CA PHE A 18 7.39 22.29 13.15
C PHE A 18 6.80 21.91 11.80
N ALA A 19 6.98 22.75 10.77
CA ALA A 19 6.55 22.43 9.42
C ALA A 19 7.29 21.20 8.87
N LEU A 20 8.59 21.06 9.15
CA LEU A 20 9.37 19.87 8.79
C LEU A 20 8.88 18.62 9.52
N LEU A 21 8.62 18.71 10.83
CA LEU A 21 8.09 17.60 11.62
C LEU A 21 6.69 17.20 11.15
N ALA A 22 5.83 18.17 10.84
CA ALA A 22 4.53 17.92 10.23
C ALA A 22 4.66 17.26 8.84
N CYS A 23 5.65 17.66 8.02
CA CYS A 23 5.93 16.98 6.74
C CYS A 23 6.35 15.52 6.93
N LEU A 24 7.10 15.20 7.98
CA LEU A 24 7.55 13.84 8.28
C LEU A 24 6.42 12.93 8.76
N VAL A 25 5.56 13.43 9.66
CA VAL A 25 4.48 12.64 10.27
C VAL A 25 3.25 12.57 9.36
N PHE A 26 2.86 13.71 8.77
CA PHE A 26 1.68 13.82 7.93
C PHE A 26 1.92 14.85 6.81
N PRO A 27 2.51 14.40 5.68
CA PRO A 27 2.93 15.28 4.59
C PRO A 27 1.92 16.33 4.13
N PRO A 28 0.61 16.03 4.01
CA PRO A 28 -0.37 17.03 3.60
C PRO A 28 -0.43 18.25 4.54
N LEU A 29 -0.35 18.03 5.86
CA LEU A 29 -0.37 19.12 6.84
C LEU A 29 0.92 19.93 6.83
N GLY A 30 2.08 19.26 6.69
CA GLY A 30 3.36 19.96 6.60
C GLY A 30 3.44 20.88 5.38
N LEU A 31 3.02 20.40 4.21
CA LEU A 31 2.92 21.20 2.99
C LEU A 31 1.94 22.36 3.15
N PHE A 32 0.78 22.10 3.75
CA PHE A 32 -0.21 23.14 4.04
C PHE A 32 0.36 24.25 4.93
N LEU A 33 1.08 23.90 6.00
CA LEU A 33 1.70 24.86 6.91
C LEU A 33 2.81 25.67 6.23
N LEU A 34 3.59 25.02 5.35
CA LEU A 34 4.68 25.65 4.60
C LEU A 34 4.17 26.72 3.62
N TRP A 35 3.02 26.46 2.97
CA TRP A 35 2.47 27.29 1.90
C TRP A 35 1.37 28.27 2.33
N ARG A 36 0.65 28.01 3.43
CA ARG A 36 -0.42 28.89 3.95
C ARG A 36 0.06 30.25 4.44
N GLY A 37 1.36 30.46 4.62
CA GLY A 37 1.88 31.74 5.12
C GLY A 37 3.39 31.76 5.32
N PRO A 38 3.93 32.85 5.89
CA PRO A 38 5.35 32.92 6.21
C PRO A 38 5.71 31.87 7.26
N THR A 39 6.76 31.11 6.99
CA THR A 39 7.41 30.21 7.97
C THR A 39 8.71 30.87 8.37
N TYR A 40 9.06 30.77 9.66
CA TYR A 40 10.19 31.50 10.20
C TYR A 40 11.32 30.55 10.62
N ARG A 41 12.54 30.96 10.30
CA ARG A 41 13.79 30.34 10.74
C ARG A 41 14.49 31.30 11.68
N ARG A 42 15.08 30.76 12.74
CA ARG A 42 15.93 31.56 13.64
C ARG A 42 17.33 31.60 13.05
N ASN A 43 17.85 32.80 12.79
CA ASN A 43 19.18 33.03 12.25
C ASN A 43 19.85 34.14 13.08
N LYS A 44 21.01 33.85 13.67
CA LYS A 44 21.77 34.78 14.54
C LYS A 44 20.89 35.51 15.59
N GLY A 45 19.95 34.80 16.18
CA GLY A 45 19.04 35.33 17.20
C GLY A 45 17.74 35.95 16.67
N VAL A 46 17.69 36.33 15.40
CA VAL A 46 16.54 36.97 14.74
C VAL A 46 15.67 35.93 14.03
N TRP A 47 14.34 36.14 14.02
CA TRP A 47 13.42 35.31 13.25
C TRP A 47 13.22 35.87 11.85
N GLU A 48 13.75 35.18 10.84
CA GLU A 48 13.67 35.57 9.44
C GLU A 48 12.65 34.68 8.70
N PRO A 49 11.82 35.25 7.81
CA PRO A 49 10.94 34.45 6.96
C PRO A 49 11.76 33.62 5.97
N VAL A 50 11.42 32.34 5.85
CA VAL A 50 12.04 31.43 4.88
C VAL A 50 11.73 31.91 3.45
N PRO A 51 12.75 32.11 2.60
CA PRO A 51 12.56 32.51 1.21
C PRO A 51 11.65 31.54 0.45
N ARG A 52 10.87 32.05 -0.51
CA ARG A 52 10.00 31.22 -1.36
C ARG A 52 10.77 30.14 -2.13
N ARG A 53 12.02 30.42 -2.53
CA ARG A 53 12.91 29.46 -3.22
C ARG A 53 13.20 28.24 -2.35
N ASP A 54 13.55 28.45 -1.09
CA ASP A 54 13.85 27.37 -0.15
C ASP A 54 12.61 26.52 0.14
N LYS A 55 11.42 27.15 0.23
CA LYS A 55 10.15 26.43 0.37
C LYS A 55 9.87 25.50 -0.82
N LEU A 56 10.16 25.96 -2.04
CA LEU A 56 10.03 25.14 -3.25
C LEU A 56 11.00 23.96 -3.20
N ILE A 57 12.26 24.19 -2.85
CA ILE A 57 13.28 23.13 -2.74
C ILE A 57 12.83 22.05 -1.74
N ILE A 58 12.38 22.46 -0.53
CA ILE A 58 11.88 21.53 0.50
C ILE A 58 10.67 20.73 0.01
N THR A 59 9.75 21.38 -0.72
CA THR A 59 8.55 20.74 -1.26
C THR A 59 8.91 19.67 -2.29
N VAL A 60 9.82 19.99 -3.23
CA VAL A 60 10.27 19.06 -4.27
C VAL A 60 11.00 17.88 -3.64
N LEU A 61 11.92 18.13 -2.70
CA LEU A 61 12.60 17.06 -1.95
C LEU A 61 11.60 16.16 -1.20
N GLY A 62 10.60 16.76 -0.54
CA GLY A 62 9.55 16.00 0.15
C GLY A 62 8.77 15.10 -0.79
N LEU A 63 8.37 15.59 -1.96
CA LEU A 63 7.67 14.79 -2.98
C LEU A 63 8.55 13.66 -3.54
N VAL A 64 9.84 13.88 -3.74
CA VAL A 64 10.77 12.83 -4.18
C VAL A 64 10.90 11.74 -3.12
N VAL A 65 11.03 12.09 -1.84
CA VAL A 65 11.12 11.12 -0.75
C VAL A 65 9.82 10.34 -0.58
N ILE A 66 8.67 11.02 -0.61
CA ILE A 66 7.36 10.38 -0.55
C ILE A 66 7.17 9.48 -1.77
N GLY A 67 7.47 9.97 -2.96
CA GLY A 67 7.41 9.19 -4.20
C GLY A 67 8.29 7.95 -4.13
N PHE A 68 9.52 8.07 -3.63
CA PHE A 68 10.44 6.95 -3.44
C PHE A 68 9.91 5.92 -2.42
N GLN A 69 9.37 6.37 -1.30
CA GLN A 69 8.80 5.48 -0.28
C GLN A 69 7.51 4.81 -0.78
N VAL A 70 6.65 5.54 -1.50
CA VAL A 70 5.43 4.99 -2.11
C VAL A 70 5.80 4.00 -3.23
N SER A 71 6.84 4.25 -4.02
CA SER A 71 7.36 3.28 -5.00
C SER A 71 7.95 2.04 -4.33
N ARG A 72 8.54 2.14 -3.14
CA ARG A 72 8.97 0.97 -2.36
C ARG A 72 7.82 0.18 -1.74
N ILE A 73 6.76 0.86 -1.29
CA ILE A 73 5.61 0.22 -0.62
C ILE A 73 4.61 -0.33 -1.65
N GLY A 74 4.45 0.32 -2.80
CA GLY A 74 3.54 -0.07 -3.89
C GLY A 74 4.19 -0.84 -5.04
N GLY A 75 5.52 -0.89 -5.09
CA GLY A 75 6.32 -1.61 -6.09
C GLY A 75 7.16 -2.71 -5.46
N GLY A 76 6.65 -3.38 -4.42
CA GLY A 76 7.28 -4.58 -3.90
C GLY A 76 7.40 -5.60 -5.02
N LYS A 77 8.63 -5.97 -5.39
CA LYS A 77 8.86 -7.29 -5.97
C LYS A 77 8.24 -8.26 -4.97
N ILE A 78 7.11 -8.84 -5.33
CA ILE A 78 6.51 -9.88 -4.50
C ILE A 78 7.40 -11.09 -4.77
N ASP A 79 8.43 -11.26 -3.93
CA ASP A 79 9.43 -12.32 -4.12
C ASP A 79 8.82 -13.73 -3.92
N SER A 80 7.58 -13.80 -3.45
CA SER A 80 6.84 -15.03 -3.22
C SER A 80 5.38 -14.90 -3.63
N LEU A 81 4.78 -16.00 -4.09
CA LEU A 81 3.34 -16.05 -4.32
C LEU A 81 2.56 -15.71 -3.04
N PRO A 82 1.32 -15.19 -3.15
CA PRO A 82 0.48 -14.98 -1.97
C PRO A 82 0.17 -16.30 -1.27
N PHE A 83 -0.04 -16.26 0.05
CA PHE A 83 -0.37 -17.45 0.85
C PHE A 83 -1.77 -18.00 0.50
N CYS A 84 -2.01 -19.27 0.83
CA CYS A 84 -3.27 -19.95 0.54
C CYS A 84 -4.46 -19.31 1.26
N ASP A 85 -4.26 -18.85 2.49
CA ASP A 85 -5.23 -18.18 3.36
C ASP A 85 -5.35 -16.67 3.10
N ALA A 86 -4.51 -16.11 2.22
CA ALA A 86 -4.52 -14.67 1.97
C ALA A 86 -5.85 -14.24 1.33
N SER A 87 -6.42 -13.14 1.82
CA SER A 87 -7.70 -12.61 1.33
C SER A 87 -7.70 -12.32 -0.18
N ALA A 88 -6.55 -11.93 -0.75
CA ALA A 88 -6.37 -11.75 -2.18
C ALA A 88 -6.48 -13.07 -2.97
N THR A 89 -5.91 -14.16 -2.43
CA THR A 89 -5.98 -15.53 -2.97
C THR A 89 -7.41 -16.01 -3.01
N LEU A 90 -8.11 -15.94 -1.87
CA LEU A 90 -9.50 -16.38 -1.74
C LEU A 90 -10.45 -15.58 -2.65
N ARG A 91 -10.25 -14.26 -2.79
CA ARG A 91 -11.03 -13.42 -3.70
C ARG A 91 -10.82 -13.81 -5.17
N SER A 92 -9.57 -14.08 -5.56
CA SER A 92 -9.25 -14.48 -6.93
C SER A 92 -9.77 -15.88 -7.25
N LEU A 93 -9.70 -16.80 -6.28
CA LEU A 93 -10.30 -18.12 -6.37
C LEU A 93 -11.82 -18.05 -6.52
N LYS A 94 -12.51 -17.22 -5.72
CA LYS A 94 -13.95 -16.99 -5.86
C LYS A 94 -14.33 -16.49 -7.25
N GLY A 95 -13.60 -15.49 -7.75
CA GLY A 95 -13.78 -14.99 -9.12
C GLY A 95 -13.55 -16.09 -10.16
N ALA A 96 -12.53 -16.93 -10.01
CA ALA A 96 -12.25 -18.04 -10.92
C ALA A 96 -13.38 -19.08 -10.91
N VAL A 97 -13.91 -19.46 -9.74
CA VAL A 97 -15.01 -20.42 -9.62
C VAL A 97 -16.29 -19.88 -10.26
N GLU A 98 -16.69 -18.64 -9.94
CA GLU A 98 -17.91 -18.02 -10.45
C GLU A 98 -17.87 -17.75 -11.96
N THR A 99 -16.69 -17.45 -12.51
CA THR A 99 -16.52 -17.17 -13.95
C THR A 99 -16.36 -18.41 -14.81
N SER A 100 -16.10 -19.57 -14.20
CA SER A 100 -15.95 -20.83 -14.92
C SER A 100 -17.24 -21.29 -15.61
N PRO A 101 -17.15 -22.16 -16.64
CA PRO A 101 -18.32 -22.75 -17.26
C PRO A 101 -19.23 -23.45 -16.25
N ALA A 102 -18.66 -24.23 -15.33
CA ALA A 102 -19.41 -24.91 -14.27
C ALA A 102 -20.07 -23.93 -13.29
N GLY A 103 -19.38 -22.86 -12.89
CA GLY A 103 -19.94 -21.79 -12.05
C GLY A 103 -21.13 -21.09 -12.70
N ARG A 104 -21.03 -20.81 -14.00
CA ARG A 104 -22.10 -20.16 -14.78
C ARG A 104 -23.28 -21.08 -15.07
N THR A 105 -23.04 -22.35 -15.39
CA THR A 105 -24.12 -23.28 -15.78
C THR A 105 -24.80 -23.95 -14.59
N GLN A 106 -24.06 -24.25 -13.52
CA GLN A 106 -24.58 -24.89 -12.30
C GLN A 106 -24.94 -23.88 -11.21
N GLY A 107 -24.64 -22.59 -11.41
CA GLY A 107 -24.92 -21.55 -10.42
C GLY A 107 -24.10 -21.70 -9.14
N LEU A 108 -22.94 -22.38 -9.20
CA LEU A 108 -22.05 -22.55 -8.07
C LEU A 108 -21.48 -21.19 -7.67
N ARG A 109 -21.84 -20.74 -6.47
CA ARG A 109 -21.27 -19.53 -5.85
C ARG A 109 -20.38 -19.96 -4.70
N LEU A 110 -19.08 -19.69 -4.81
CA LEU A 110 -18.15 -19.90 -3.71
C LEU A 110 -18.43 -18.83 -2.65
N ILE A 111 -18.97 -19.25 -1.51
CA ILE A 111 -19.24 -18.37 -0.37
C ILE A 111 -17.93 -18.11 0.34
N GLU A 112 -17.25 -19.18 0.74
CA GLU A 112 -16.01 -19.16 1.52
C GLU A 112 -15.19 -20.43 1.26
N VAL A 113 -13.91 -20.40 1.62
CA VAL A 113 -13.07 -21.59 1.71
C VAL A 113 -12.66 -21.79 3.16
N GLU A 114 -13.13 -22.88 3.76
CA GLU A 114 -12.75 -23.26 5.11
C GLU A 114 -11.40 -24.01 5.11
N LYS A 115 -10.62 -23.80 6.18
CA LYS A 115 -9.32 -24.44 6.43
C LYS A 115 -8.36 -24.40 5.21
N PRO A 116 -8.15 -23.24 4.56
CA PRO A 116 -7.18 -23.14 3.49
C PRO A 116 -5.78 -23.44 4.04
N HIS A 117 -5.11 -24.44 3.48
CA HIS A 117 -3.77 -24.84 3.89
C HIS A 117 -2.90 -25.14 2.68
N GLU A 118 -1.59 -24.93 2.84
CA GLU A 118 -0.62 -25.29 1.82
C GLU A 118 -0.36 -26.79 1.85
N THR A 119 -0.45 -27.43 0.69
CA THR A 119 -0.13 -28.85 0.53
C THR A 119 1.29 -29.05 -0.01
N ALA A 120 1.77 -28.13 -0.84
CA ALA A 120 3.15 -28.12 -1.32
C ALA A 120 3.59 -26.73 -1.80
N TRP A 121 4.89 -26.47 -1.69
CA TRP A 121 5.56 -25.29 -2.24
C TRP A 121 6.76 -25.70 -3.10
N SER A 122 6.75 -25.31 -4.37
CA SER A 122 7.87 -25.48 -5.29
C SER A 122 8.53 -24.13 -5.56
N PRO A 123 9.65 -23.80 -4.89
CA PRO A 123 10.34 -22.52 -5.07
C PRO A 123 11.01 -22.38 -6.44
N SER A 124 11.43 -23.49 -7.07
CA SER A 124 12.05 -23.50 -8.40
C SER A 124 11.04 -23.19 -9.50
N GLU A 125 9.83 -23.74 -9.40
CA GLU A 125 8.77 -23.50 -10.37
C GLU A 125 7.90 -22.29 -10.01
N GLN A 126 8.10 -21.71 -8.82
CA GLN A 126 7.25 -20.67 -8.25
C GLN A 126 5.78 -21.07 -8.29
N VAL A 127 5.50 -22.26 -7.74
CA VAL A 127 4.17 -22.86 -7.71
C VAL A 127 3.82 -23.19 -6.26
N ARG A 128 2.65 -22.72 -5.82
CA ARG A 128 2.08 -23.07 -4.52
C ARG A 128 0.81 -23.89 -4.72
N LEU A 129 0.75 -25.06 -4.09
CA LEU A 129 -0.43 -25.92 -4.06
C LEU A 129 -1.13 -25.75 -2.72
N CYS A 130 -2.44 -25.57 -2.79
CA CYS A 130 -3.29 -25.32 -1.66
C CYS A 130 -4.50 -26.26 -1.70
N ALA A 131 -5.05 -26.56 -0.53
CA ALA A 131 -6.30 -27.29 -0.39
C ALA A 131 -7.16 -26.65 0.70
N GLY A 132 -8.45 -26.97 0.68
CA GLY A 132 -9.41 -26.55 1.68
C GLY A 132 -10.80 -27.06 1.34
N ASP A 133 -11.80 -26.57 2.05
CA ASP A 133 -13.20 -26.94 1.85
C ASP A 133 -13.97 -25.75 1.26
N ALA A 134 -14.41 -25.86 0.01
CA ALA A 134 -15.22 -24.86 -0.66
C ALA A 134 -16.66 -24.93 -0.17
N VAL A 135 -17.08 -23.90 0.58
CA VAL A 135 -18.48 -23.72 0.97
C VAL A 135 -19.22 -23.04 -0.17
N THR A 136 -20.16 -23.75 -0.78
CA THR A 136 -21.00 -23.24 -1.86
C THR A 136 -22.45 -23.06 -1.40
N ASN A 137 -23.31 -22.53 -2.28
CA ASN A 137 -24.74 -22.32 -2.04
C ASN A 137 -25.57 -23.59 -1.78
N GLY A 138 -25.00 -24.79 -1.90
CA GLY A 138 -25.72 -26.05 -1.66
C GLY A 138 -24.92 -27.20 -1.07
N ALA A 139 -23.58 -27.09 -1.01
CA ALA A 139 -22.72 -28.13 -0.46
C ALA A 139 -21.35 -27.59 -0.04
N THR A 140 -20.71 -28.30 0.86
CA THR A 140 -19.28 -28.14 1.14
C THR A 140 -18.53 -29.22 0.37
N LEU A 141 -17.61 -28.80 -0.52
CA LEU A 141 -16.87 -29.69 -1.40
C LEU A 141 -15.36 -29.49 -1.20
N PRO A 142 -14.54 -30.56 -1.19
CA PRO A 142 -13.10 -30.40 -1.13
C PRO A 142 -12.59 -29.70 -2.39
N ILE A 143 -11.79 -28.65 -2.20
CA ILE A 143 -11.20 -27.87 -3.28
C ILE A 143 -9.68 -27.93 -3.21
N GLN A 144 -9.06 -28.13 -4.36
CA GLN A 144 -7.62 -27.98 -4.55
C GLN A 144 -7.37 -26.82 -5.51
N TYR A 145 -6.39 -25.98 -5.20
CA TYR A 145 -6.03 -24.86 -6.07
C TYR A 145 -4.53 -24.63 -6.12
N ARG A 146 -4.08 -24.20 -7.29
CA ARG A 146 -2.68 -23.95 -7.64
C ARG A 146 -2.50 -22.48 -7.92
N LEU A 147 -1.49 -21.89 -7.29
CA LEU A 147 -1.04 -20.52 -7.53
C LEU A 147 0.24 -20.55 -8.36
N ARG A 148 0.27 -19.73 -9.42
CA ARG A 148 1.44 -19.55 -10.28
C ARG A 148 1.59 -18.10 -10.74
N TRP A 149 2.82 -17.66 -10.97
CA TRP A 149 3.04 -16.35 -11.57
C TRP A 149 2.60 -16.33 -13.03
N LEU A 150 1.90 -15.25 -13.42
CA LEU A 150 1.64 -14.90 -14.81
C LEU A 150 2.70 -13.90 -15.30
N ASP A 151 3.00 -12.90 -14.46
CA ASP A 151 4.02 -11.89 -14.69
C ASP A 151 4.57 -11.44 -13.33
N GLN A 152 5.71 -12.01 -12.93
CA GLN A 152 6.37 -11.73 -11.64
C GLN A 152 6.79 -10.26 -11.52
N GLY A 153 7.23 -9.65 -12.63
CA GLY A 153 7.67 -8.24 -12.65
C GLY A 153 6.54 -7.25 -12.39
N LYS A 154 5.29 -7.65 -12.64
CA LYS A 154 4.08 -6.84 -12.39
C LYS A 154 3.26 -7.34 -11.21
N GLY A 155 3.74 -8.33 -10.46
CA GLY A 155 2.99 -8.93 -9.34
C GLY A 155 1.67 -9.59 -9.77
N ARG A 156 1.57 -10.08 -11.02
CA ARG A 156 0.36 -10.74 -11.54
C ARG A 156 0.51 -12.24 -11.44
N TRP A 157 -0.44 -12.89 -10.77
CA TRP A 157 -0.49 -14.34 -10.57
C TRP A 157 -1.86 -14.87 -10.96
N LEU A 158 -1.94 -16.19 -11.14
CA LEU A 158 -3.13 -16.89 -11.59
C LEU A 158 -3.47 -18.01 -10.60
N VAL A 159 -4.77 -18.25 -10.43
CA VAL A 159 -5.33 -19.35 -9.64
C VAL A 159 -5.97 -20.35 -10.57
N GLU A 160 -5.50 -21.58 -10.52
CA GLU A 160 -6.18 -22.73 -11.12
C GLU A 160 -6.81 -23.53 -10.00
N TYR A 161 -8.00 -24.06 -10.21
CA TYR A 161 -8.71 -24.79 -9.17
C TYR A 161 -9.34 -26.06 -9.73
N GLN A 162 -9.54 -27.02 -8.85
CA GLN A 162 -10.24 -28.26 -9.08
C GLN A 162 -11.12 -28.55 -7.86
N ILE A 163 -12.42 -28.67 -8.09
CA ILE A 163 -13.39 -29.12 -7.08
C ILE A 163 -13.62 -30.61 -7.35
N ASN A 164 -13.44 -31.44 -6.33
CA ASN A 164 -13.65 -32.89 -6.39
C ASN A 164 -15.01 -33.29 -5.81
#